data_AF-A0A2V8UJ95-F1
#
_entry.id   AF-A0A2V8UJ95-F1
#
_cell.length_a   1.000
_cell.length_b   1.000
_cell.length_c   1.000
_cell.angle_alpha   90.00
_cell.angle_beta   90.00
_cell.angle_gamma   90.00
#
_symmetry.space_group_name_H-M   'P 1'
#
loop_
_entity.id
_entity.type
_entity.pdbx_description
1 polymer ?
#
loop_
_entity_poly.entity_id
_entity_poly.type
_entity_poly.pdbx_seq_one_letter_code
_entity_poly.pdbx_strand_id
1 'polypeptide(L)'
;MSWKTRLITWLDHRTGVETAVRNFLYEKIPDSSGWRQVFGSVALFLFLVQAFTGALLAFNYAPTPGDAYNSLRYILTELTAGRLIRGLHH
;
A
#
# COMPACT_ATOMS: atom_id res chain seq x y z
N MET A 1 -6.80 -23.22 24.91
CA MET A 1 -6.47 -22.68 23.57
C MET A 1 -7.57 -21.72 23.14
N SER A 2 -7.26 -20.46 22.85
CA SER A 2 -8.24 -19.44 22.44
C SER A 2 -8.82 -19.75 21.06
N TRP A 3 -10.08 -19.38 20.80
CA TRP A 3 -10.74 -19.57 19.50
C TRP A 3 -10.01 -18.84 18.36
N LYS A 4 -9.36 -17.70 18.67
CA LYS A 4 -8.54 -16.94 17.72
C LYS A 4 -7.37 -17.79 17.20
N THR A 5 -6.68 -18.48 18.11
CA THR A 5 -5.55 -19.35 17.77
C THR A 5 -5.99 -20.51 16.88
N ARG A 6 -7.18 -21.09 17.13
CA ARG A 6 -7.72 -22.16 16.28
C ARG A 6 -8.02 -21.70 14.85
N LEU A 7 -8.59 -20.52 14.68
CA LEU A 7 -8.86 -19.96 13.35
C LEU A 7 -7.58 -19.64 12.59
N ILE A 8 -6.60 -19.03 13.27
CA ILE A 8 -5.30 -18.72 12.66
C ILE A 8 -4.60 -20.00 12.22
N THR A 9 -4.52 -21.02 13.08
CA THR A 9 -3.91 -22.32 12.73
C THR A 9 -4.66 -23.02 11.59
N TRP A 10 -5.99 -22.96 11.55
CA TRP A 10 -6.76 -23.52 10.44
C TRP A 10 -6.49 -22.79 9.12
N LEU A 11 -6.41 -21.46 9.15
CA LEU A 11 -6.08 -20.64 7.97
C LEU A 11 -4.66 -20.95 7.50
N ASP A 12 -3.68 -20.96 8.40
CA ASP A 12 -2.28 -21.24 8.06
C ASP A 12 -2.11 -22.66 7.50
N HIS A 13 -2.83 -23.66 8.02
CA HIS A 13 -2.84 -25.01 7.45
C HIS A 13 -3.37 -25.05 6.00
N ARG A 14 -4.21 -24.08 5.59
CA ARG A 14 -4.79 -24.03 4.24
C ARG A 14 -4.00 -23.17 3.28
N THR A 15 -3.45 -22.06 3.75
CA THR A 15 -2.83 -21.03 2.90
C THR A 15 -1.33 -20.90 3.12
N GLY A 16 -0.81 -21.35 4.26
CA GLY A 16 0.58 -21.17 4.69
C GLY A 16 0.96 -19.70 4.91
N VAL A 17 -0.01 -18.78 4.95
CA VAL A 17 0.25 -17.33 4.90
C VAL A 17 0.95 -16.84 6.16
N GLU A 18 0.60 -17.32 7.35
CA GLU A 18 1.29 -16.89 8.57
C GLU A 18 2.75 -17.35 8.54
N THR A 19 2.97 -18.62 8.19
CA THR A 19 4.32 -19.19 8.09
C THR A 19 5.15 -18.47 7.03
N ALA A 20 4.58 -18.19 5.85
CA ALA A 20 5.27 -17.48 4.77
C ALA A 20 5.64 -16.04 5.18
N VAL A 21 4.71 -15.30 5.79
CA VAL A 21 4.95 -13.93 6.27
C VAL A 21 6.02 -13.93 7.36
N ARG A 22 5.96 -14.87 8.30
CA ARG A 22 6.95 -15.01 9.37
C ARG A 22 8.34 -15.29 8.79
N ASN A 23 8.46 -16.25 7.89
CA ASN A 23 9.75 -16.57 7.27
C ASN A 23 10.31 -15.38 6.51
N PHE A 24 9.47 -14.66 5.76
CA PHE A 24 9.90 -13.47 5.03
C PHE A 24 10.35 -12.32 5.96
N LEU A 25 9.60 -12.02 7.02
CA LEU A 25 9.89 -10.91 7.93
C LEU A 25 11.08 -11.16 8.87
N TYR A 26 11.37 -12.43 9.17
CA TYR A 26 12.42 -12.82 10.13
C TYR A 26 13.60 -13.53 9.47
N GLU A 27 13.69 -13.50 8.14
CA GLU A 27 14.86 -14.01 7.41
C GLU A 27 16.12 -13.26 7.85
N LYS A 28 17.21 -14.00 8.08
CA LYS A 28 18.48 -13.37 8.47
C LYS A 28 19.12 -12.75 7.24
N ILE A 29 19.24 -11.44 7.25
CA ILE A 29 19.91 -10.71 6.17
C ILE A 29 21.44 -10.95 6.28
N PRO A 30 22.12 -11.41 5.22
CA PRO A 30 23.57 -11.62 5.23
C PRO A 30 24.34 -10.32 5.52
N ASP A 31 25.44 -10.42 6.26
CA ASP A 31 26.33 -9.28 6.58
C ASP A 31 26.93 -8.60 5.33
N SER A 32 26.97 -9.31 4.20
CA SER A 32 27.42 -8.79 2.90
C SER A 32 26.35 -7.98 2.13
N SER A 33 25.17 -7.76 2.74
CA SER A 33 24.09 -7.01 2.12
C SER A 33 24.45 -5.53 2.00
N GLY A 34 24.40 -5.01 0.77
CA GLY A 34 24.73 -3.61 0.47
C GLY A 34 23.49 -2.73 0.32
N TRP A 35 23.71 -1.48 -0.09
CA TRP A 35 22.64 -0.51 -0.34
C TRP A 35 21.55 -0.97 -1.32
N ARG A 36 21.85 -1.93 -2.20
CA ARG A 36 20.90 -2.45 -3.19
C ARG A 36 19.67 -3.11 -2.55
N GLN A 37 19.85 -3.79 -1.41
CA GLN A 37 18.75 -4.42 -0.69
C GLN A 37 17.68 -3.41 -0.22
N VAL A 38 18.06 -2.15 0.04
CA VAL A 38 17.13 -1.09 0.49
C VAL A 38 16.15 -0.69 -0.61
N PHE A 39 16.57 -0.71 -1.88
CA PHE A 39 15.71 -0.29 -2.99
C PHE A 39 14.45 -1.15 -3.14
N GLY A 40 14.51 -2.44 -2.80
CA GLY A 40 13.31 -3.29 -2.80
C GLY A 40 12.26 -2.80 -1.81
N SER A 41 12.67 -2.52 -0.57
CA SER A 41 11.79 -1.99 0.47
C SER A 41 11.29 -0.57 0.16
N VAL A 42 12.16 0.28 -0.40
CA VAL A 42 11.77 1.64 -0.84
C VAL A 42 10.75 1.57 -1.96
N ALA A 43 10.97 0.70 -2.97
CA ALA A 43 10.04 0.52 -4.07
C ALA A 43 8.68 -0.01 -3.58
N LEU A 44 8.67 -1.00 -2.68
CA LEU A 44 7.44 -1.50 -2.07
C LEU A 44 6.72 -0.42 -1.27
N PHE A 45 7.46 0.34 -0.46
CA PHE A 45 6.90 1.46 0.31
C PHE A 45 6.26 2.51 -0.60
N LEU A 46 6.98 2.97 -1.63
CA LEU A 46 6.47 3.95 -2.59
C LEU A 46 5.28 3.40 -3.37
N PHE A 47 5.31 2.14 -3.78
CA PHE A 47 4.16 1.49 -4.43
C PHE A 47 2.92 1.49 -3.52
N LEU A 48 3.07 1.18 -2.23
CA LEU A 48 1.96 1.22 -1.28
C LEU A 48 1.43 2.64 -1.08
N VAL A 49 2.31 3.64 -0.98
CA VAL A 49 1.92 5.06 -0.96
C VAL A 49 1.11 5.39 -2.20
N GLN A 50 1.59 5.02 -3.38
CA GLN A 50 0.95 5.30 -4.66
C GLN A 50 -0.40 4.59 -4.82
N ALA A 51 -0.49 3.32 -4.42
CA ALA A 51 -1.74 2.56 -4.45
C ALA A 51 -2.79 3.16 -3.52
N PHE A 52 -2.39 3.55 -2.31
CA PHE A 52 -3.29 4.14 -1.33
C PHE A 52 -3.77 5.53 -1.76
N THR A 53 -2.86 6.43 -2.11
CA THR A 53 -3.23 7.79 -2.57
C THR A 53 -3.98 7.75 -3.89
N GLY A 54 -3.60 6.85 -4.80
CA GLY A 54 -4.29 6.62 -6.07
C GLY A 54 -5.73 6.16 -5.88
N ALA A 55 -5.98 5.24 -4.94
CA ALA A 55 -7.34 4.82 -4.60
C ALA A 55 -8.18 5.99 -4.05
N LEU A 56 -7.61 6.82 -3.16
CA LEU A 56 -8.29 8.00 -2.64
C LEU A 56 -8.62 9.02 -3.73
N LEU A 57 -7.72 9.24 -4.69
CA LEU A 57 -7.95 10.10 -5.84
C LEU A 57 -9.00 9.51 -6.77
N ALA A 58 -8.98 8.20 -7.01
CA ALA A 58 -9.95 7.51 -7.88
C ALA A 58 -11.39 7.65 -7.38
N PHE A 59 -11.62 7.72 -6.06
CA PHE A 59 -12.95 8.00 -5.52
C PHE A 59 -13.48 9.42 -5.81
N ASN A 60 -12.60 10.37 -6.15
CA ASN A 60 -12.94 11.78 -6.33
C ASN A 60 -12.66 12.33 -7.74
N TYR A 61 -12.02 11.54 -8.60
CA TYR A 61 -11.66 11.92 -9.97
C TYR A 61 -12.67 11.37 -10.98
N ALA A 62 -13.14 12.23 -11.89
CA ALA A 62 -14.03 11.85 -12.98
C ALA A 62 -13.24 11.69 -14.29
N PRO A 63 -13.04 10.45 -14.81
CA PRO A 63 -12.20 10.20 -15.98
C PRO A 63 -12.95 10.41 -17.31
N THR A 64 -13.65 11.54 -17.45
CA THR A 64 -14.37 11.93 -18.68
C THR A 64 -13.85 13.27 -19.20
N PRO A 65 -13.79 13.51 -20.53
CA PRO A 65 -13.30 14.78 -21.06
C PRO A 65 -14.03 16.03 -20.55
N GLY A 66 -15.32 15.90 -20.22
CA GLY A 66 -16.13 17.01 -19.68
C GLY A 66 -15.89 17.32 -18.20
N ASP A 67 -15.52 16.31 -17.39
CA ASP A 67 -15.48 16.44 -15.93
C ASP A 67 -14.08 16.31 -15.34
N ALA A 68 -13.08 15.87 -16.10
CA ALA A 68 -11.71 15.66 -15.62
C ALA A 68 -11.09 16.92 -15.02
N TYR A 69 -11.30 18.09 -15.64
CA TYR A 69 -10.79 19.35 -15.13
C TYR A 69 -11.50 19.78 -13.84
N ASN A 70 -12.83 19.70 -13.82
CA ASN A 70 -13.63 20.14 -12.68
C ASN A 70 -13.44 19.23 -11.46
N SER A 71 -13.37 17.91 -11.66
CA SER A 71 -13.08 16.95 -10.59
C SER A 71 -11.67 17.11 -10.04
N LEU A 72 -10.67 17.42 -10.89
CA LEU A 72 -9.34 17.78 -10.43
C LEU A 72 -9.32 19.09 -9.62
N ARG A 73 -10.03 20.13 -10.08
CA ARG A 73 -10.17 21.39 -9.35
C ARG A 73 -10.77 21.15 -7.96
N TYR A 74 -11.82 20.33 -7.86
CA TYR A 74 -12.41 19.93 -6.59
C TYR A 74 -11.39 19.27 -5.65
N ILE A 75 -10.59 18.31 -6.14
CA ILE A 75 -9.51 17.67 -5.35
C ILE A 75 -8.52 18.72 -4.82
N LEU A 76 -8.22 19.75 -5.61
CA LEU A 76 -7.21 20.74 -5.24
C LEU A 76 -7.74 21.85 -4.32
N THR A 77 -9.02 22.22 -4.40
CA THR A 77 -9.55 23.40 -3.70
C THR A 77 -10.52 23.09 -2.57
N GLU A 78 -11.29 21.99 -2.68
CA GLU A 78 -12.39 21.70 -1.75
C GLU A 78 -12.15 20.42 -0.93
N LEU A 79 -11.55 19.40 -1.53
CA LEU A 79 -11.34 18.12 -0.87
C LEU A 79 -10.35 18.26 0.29
N THR A 80 -10.76 17.84 1.49
CA THR A 80 -9.89 17.86 2.66
C THR A 80 -8.61 17.08 2.39
N ALA A 81 -7.46 17.73 2.61
CA ALA A 81 -6.12 17.22 2.30
C ALA A 81 -5.88 16.81 0.83
N GLY A 82 -6.75 17.17 -0.12
CA GLY A 82 -6.64 16.71 -1.51
C GLY A 82 -5.36 17.17 -2.21
N ARG A 83 -4.85 18.38 -1.92
CA ARG A 83 -3.52 18.84 -2.38
C ARG A 83 -2.37 17.97 -1.86
N LEU A 84 -2.43 17.56 -0.60
CA LEU A 84 -1.41 16.70 0.01
C LEU A 84 -1.47 15.30 -0.58
N ILE A 85 -2.67 14.71 -0.67
CA ILE A 85 -2.89 13.37 -1.25
C ILE A 85 -2.39 13.33 -2.70
N ARG A 86 -2.78 14.33 -3.51
CA ARG A 86 -2.30 14.44 -4.89
C ARG A 86 -0.78 14.67 -4.95
N GLY A 87 -0.23 15.49 -4.05
CA GLY A 87 1.21 15.73 -3.97
C GLY A 87 2.01 14.48 -3.59
N LEU A 88 1.48 13.60 -2.74
CA LEU A 88 2.11 12.32 -2.42
C LEU A 88 1.99 11.28 -3.55
N HIS A 89 1.03 11.45 -4.46
CA HIS A 89 0.81 10.57 -5.61
C HIS A 89 1.67 10.95 -6.83
N HIS A 90 2.24 12.16 -6.87
CA HIS A 90 3.07 12.63 -7.99
C HIS A 90 4.56 12.61 -7.63
#